data_AF-A0AB36JFD1-F1
#
_entry.id   AF-A0AB36JFD1-F1
#
_cell.length_a   1.000
_cell.length_b   1.000
_cell.length_c   1.000
_cell.angle_alpha   90.00
_cell.angle_beta   90.00
_cell.angle_gamma   90.00
#
_symmetry.space_group_name_H-M   'P 1'
#
loop_
_entity.id
_entity.type
_entity.pdbx_description
1 polymer ?
#
loop_
_entity_poly.entity_id
_entity_poly.type
_entity_poly.pdbx_seq_one_letter_code
_entity_poly.pdbx_strand_id
1 'polypeptide(L)'
;MMYAILVILLVLVLAAAGFLAYQNSKLVSNQKKLGTSSSDPSLMYSIFDQSSAAGVEEPEAIPLFQYTVFARSNGAVVVNKPVSMIILCRVAAGKGDYLLADVERNLLDKISRPMPLDAYSEHKSYLHRTVNHTEKEMILNLEDAVNLQYT
;
A
#
# COMPACT_ATOMS: atom_id res chain seq x y z
N MET A 1 -35.81 -35.74 25.55
CA MET A 1 -35.50 -35.17 24.21
C MET A 1 -35.03 -33.71 24.28
N MET A 2 -35.68 -32.83 25.05
CA MET A 2 -35.30 -31.41 25.16
C MET A 2 -33.84 -31.17 25.61
N TYR A 3 -33.34 -31.93 26.58
CA TYR A 3 -31.93 -31.81 27.05
C TYR A 3 -30.89 -32.21 26.00
N ALA A 4 -31.20 -33.18 25.12
CA ALA A 4 -30.28 -33.61 24.08
C ALA A 4 -30.07 -32.51 23.02
N ILE A 5 -31.14 -31.79 22.68
CA ILE A 5 -31.09 -30.64 21.75
C ILE A 5 -30.21 -29.54 22.34
N LEU A 6 -30.35 -29.28 23.65
CA LEU A 6 -29.60 -28.24 24.34
C LEU A 6 -28.10 -28.55 24.41
N VAL A 7 -27.74 -29.82 24.62
CA VAL A 7 -26.33 -30.27 24.59
C VAL A 7 -25.74 -30.17 23.19
N ILE A 8 -26.48 -30.57 22.14
CA ILE A 8 -26.01 -30.45 20.75
C ILE A 8 -25.76 -28.98 20.39
N LEU A 9 -26.68 -28.09 20.78
CA LEU A 9 -26.58 -26.66 20.51
C LEU A 9 -25.39 -26.03 21.26
N LEU A 10 -25.16 -26.45 22.51
CA LEU A 10 -23.98 -26.06 23.28
C LEU A 10 -22.67 -26.47 22.59
N VAL A 11 -22.56 -27.73 22.14
CA VAL A 11 -21.36 -28.24 21.45
C VAL A 11 -21.10 -27.48 20.15
N LEU A 12 -22.13 -27.18 19.36
CA LEU A 12 -22.00 -26.40 18.13
C LEU A 12 -21.52 -24.97 18.39
N VAL A 13 -22.02 -24.32 19.43
CA VAL A 13 -21.58 -22.96 19.82
C VAL A 13 -20.12 -22.96 20.28
N LEU A 14 -19.70 -23.94 21.10
CA LEU A 14 -18.29 -24.04 21.51
C LEU A 14 -17.36 -24.34 20.32
N ALA A 15 -17.79 -25.17 19.37
CA ALA A 15 -17.02 -25.46 18.17
C ALA A 15 -16.84 -24.21 17.28
N ALA A 16 -17.91 -23.42 17.10
CA ALA A 16 -17.84 -22.16 16.35
C ALA A 16 -16.93 -21.12 17.04
N ALA A 17 -17.04 -20.98 18.36
CA ALA A 17 -16.18 -20.09 19.14
C ALA A 17 -14.69 -20.52 19.08
N GLY A 18 -14.42 -21.83 19.16
CA GLY A 18 -13.07 -22.38 18.99
C GLY A 18 -12.50 -22.14 17.59
N PHE A 19 -13.33 -22.27 16.55
CA PHE A 19 -12.94 -21.99 15.17
C PHE A 19 -12.63 -20.50 14.95
N LEU A 20 -13.45 -19.59 15.46
CA LEU A 20 -13.20 -18.15 15.41
C LEU A 20 -11.95 -17.75 16.22
N ALA A 21 -11.75 -18.35 17.40
CA ALA A 21 -10.54 -18.14 18.20
C ALA A 21 -9.29 -18.66 17.49
N TYR A 22 -9.37 -19.79 16.78
CA TYR A 22 -8.28 -20.31 15.96
C TYR A 22 -7.96 -19.38 14.78
N GLN A 23 -8.98 -18.82 14.11
CA GLN A 23 -8.76 -17.81 13.06
C GLN A 23 -8.14 -16.52 13.61
N ASN A 24 -8.62 -16.02 14.75
CA ASN A 24 -8.06 -14.85 15.41
C ASN A 24 -6.62 -15.09 15.88
N SER A 25 -6.32 -16.28 16.42
CA SER A 25 -4.95 -16.65 16.79
C SER A 25 -4.04 -16.79 15.58
N LYS A 26 -4.55 -17.24 14.42
CA LYS A 26 -3.77 -17.32 13.17
C LYS A 26 -3.49 -15.92 12.61
N LEU A 27 -4.47 -15.01 12.66
CA LEU A 27 -4.29 -13.60 12.33
C LEU A 27 -3.27 -12.93 13.27
N VAL A 28 -3.37 -13.16 14.58
CA VAL A 28 -2.43 -12.62 15.58
C VAL A 28 -1.06 -13.28 15.51
N SER A 29 -0.93 -14.57 15.16
CA SER A 29 0.37 -15.21 14.98
C SER A 29 1.06 -14.75 13.70
N ASN A 30 0.28 -14.48 12.64
CA ASN A 30 0.79 -13.83 11.45
C ASN A 30 1.28 -12.41 11.79
N GLN A 31 0.56 -11.66 12.62
CA GLN A 31 1.03 -10.36 13.14
C GLN A 31 2.24 -10.47 14.08
N LYS A 32 2.36 -11.53 14.90
CA LYS A 32 3.56 -11.74 15.74
C LYS A 32 4.78 -12.17 14.92
N LYS A 33 4.59 -12.81 13.76
CA LYS A 33 5.68 -13.03 12.79
C LYS A 33 6.18 -11.74 12.14
N LEU A 34 5.39 -10.66 12.09
CA LEU A 34 5.91 -9.32 11.75
C LEU A 34 6.90 -8.77 12.80
N GLY A 35 6.94 -9.32 14.02
CA GLY A 35 7.85 -8.88 15.10
C GLY A 35 9.22 -9.56 15.12
N THR A 36 9.46 -10.57 14.28
CA THR A 36 10.76 -11.20 14.11
C THR A 36 11.22 -10.98 12.68
N SER A 37 12.17 -10.05 12.51
CA SER A 37 12.84 -9.67 11.26
C SER A 37 13.58 -10.85 10.61
N SER A 38 12.82 -11.84 10.11
CA SER A 38 13.18 -12.63 8.95
C SER A 38 12.92 -11.72 7.75
N SER A 39 13.86 -10.82 7.52
CA SER A 39 13.86 -9.91 6.37
C SER A 39 13.90 -10.75 5.10
N ASP A 40 12.73 -10.97 4.48
CA ASP A 40 12.63 -11.71 3.22
C ASP A 40 13.38 -10.89 2.16
N PRO A 41 14.50 -11.38 1.59
CA PRO A 41 15.38 -10.60 0.73
C PRO A 41 14.68 -10.11 -0.55
N SER A 42 13.52 -10.68 -0.90
CA SER A 42 12.72 -10.25 -2.03
C SER A 42 11.95 -8.95 -1.80
N LEU A 43 11.76 -8.52 -0.54
CA LEU A 43 11.06 -7.28 -0.19
C LEU A 43 11.98 -6.08 -0.38
N MET A 44 11.83 -5.40 -1.52
CA MET A 44 12.75 -4.34 -1.96
C MET A 44 12.05 -3.00 -2.21
N TYR A 45 10.73 -2.92 -2.03
CA TYR A 45 9.95 -1.73 -2.35
C TYR A 45 9.13 -1.27 -1.14
N SER A 46 9.08 0.04 -0.93
CA SER A 46 8.29 0.67 0.12
C SER A 46 7.58 1.91 -0.42
N ILE A 47 6.40 2.19 0.15
CA ILE A 47 5.57 3.33 -0.21
C ILE A 47 5.54 4.29 0.97
N PHE A 48 5.94 5.53 0.74
CA PHE A 48 5.94 6.60 1.73
C PHE A 48 4.79 7.57 1.46
N ASP A 49 3.85 7.65 2.40
CA ASP A 49 2.72 8.59 2.34
C ASP A 49 3.11 9.89 3.10
N GLN A 50 3.40 10.99 2.38
CA GLN A 50 3.78 12.29 2.96
C GLN A 50 2.58 13.20 3.25
N SER A 51 1.47 12.65 3.75
CA SER A 51 0.28 13.45 4.11
C SER A 51 0.53 14.51 5.21
N SER A 52 1.70 14.48 5.87
CA SER A 52 2.12 15.47 6.86
C SER A 52 3.65 15.65 6.84
N ALA A 53 4.12 16.74 6.21
CA ALA A 53 5.41 17.45 6.36
C ALA A 53 6.59 16.83 7.15
N ALA A 54 6.88 15.54 6.97
CA ALA A 54 8.11 14.91 7.43
C ALA A 54 8.74 14.27 6.19
N GLY A 55 9.85 14.87 5.75
CA GLY A 55 10.64 14.36 4.64
C GLY A 55 11.02 12.91 4.90
N VAL A 56 11.13 12.13 3.82
CA VAL A 56 11.66 10.77 3.86
C VAL A 56 13.14 10.88 4.29
N GLU A 57 13.38 10.80 5.60
CA GLU A 57 14.72 10.73 6.21
C GLU A 57 15.22 9.28 6.22
N GLU A 58 15.02 8.54 5.13
CA GLU A 58 15.67 7.25 4.94
C GLU A 58 16.84 7.38 3.95
N PRO A 59 18.09 7.38 4.42
CA PRO A 59 19.27 7.59 3.56
C PRO A 59 19.47 6.54 2.46
N GLU A 60 18.76 5.40 2.54
CA GLU A 60 18.88 4.28 1.59
C GLU A 60 17.67 4.11 0.66
N ALA A 61 16.67 4.98 0.73
CA ALA A 61 15.48 4.92 -0.11
C ALA A 61 15.73 5.62 -1.45
N ILE A 62 15.75 4.85 -2.55
CA ILE A 62 15.90 5.36 -3.91
C ILE A 62 14.51 5.59 -4.49
N PRO A 63 14.03 6.84 -4.67
CA PRO A 63 12.71 7.10 -5.21
C PRO A 63 12.65 6.67 -6.68
N LEU A 64 11.59 5.97 -7.04
CA LEU A 64 11.31 5.46 -8.39
C LEU A 64 10.11 6.16 -9.02
N PHE A 65 9.07 6.45 -8.23
CA PHE A 65 7.86 7.12 -8.68
C PHE A 65 7.27 7.98 -7.56
N GLN A 66 6.65 9.09 -7.92
CA GLN A 66 5.92 9.95 -7.01
C GLN A 66 4.57 10.31 -7.63
N TYR A 67 3.51 10.20 -6.85
CA TYR A 67 2.16 10.61 -7.21
C TYR A 67 1.66 11.61 -6.17
N THR A 68 1.21 12.77 -6.63
CA THR A 68 0.80 13.87 -5.76
C THR A 68 -0.58 14.36 -6.17
N VAL A 69 -1.47 14.54 -5.20
CA VAL A 69 -2.82 15.10 -5.40
C VAL A 69 -2.88 16.45 -4.72
N PHE A 70 -3.34 17.45 -5.45
CA PHE A 70 -3.48 18.82 -5.00
C PHE A 70 -4.94 19.25 -5.03
N ALA A 71 -5.33 20.11 -4.10
CA ALA A 71 -6.61 20.79 -4.15
C ALA A 71 -6.53 21.98 -5.12
N ARG A 72 -7.57 22.17 -5.93
CA ARG A 72 -7.81 23.40 -6.68
C ARG A 72 -8.80 24.23 -5.89
N SER A 73 -8.55 25.54 -5.80
CA SER A 73 -9.46 26.51 -5.22
C SER A 73 -9.71 27.61 -6.25
N ASN A 74 -10.98 27.83 -6.59
CA ASN A 74 -11.40 28.85 -7.58
C ASN A 74 -10.66 28.75 -8.92
N GLY A 75 -10.44 27.53 -9.44
CA GLY A 75 -9.74 27.30 -10.70
C GLY A 75 -8.21 27.40 -10.61
N ALA A 76 -7.65 27.85 -9.49
CA ALA A 76 -6.21 27.93 -9.27
C ALA A 76 -5.71 26.78 -8.38
N VAL A 77 -4.51 26.28 -8.70
CA VAL A 77 -3.83 25.28 -7.89
C VAL A 77 -3.46 25.87 -6.53
N VAL A 78 -3.85 25.21 -5.43
CA VAL A 78 -3.33 25.54 -4.09
C VAL A 78 -1.98 24.84 -3.91
N VAL A 79 -0.94 25.41 -4.50
CA VAL A 79 0.39 24.78 -4.67
C VAL A 79 1.05 24.44 -3.33
N ASN A 80 0.71 25.15 -2.26
CA ASN A 80 1.47 25.11 -1.01
C ASN A 80 1.12 23.96 -0.05
N LYS A 81 0.13 23.12 -0.39
CA LYS A 81 -0.16 21.93 0.43
C LYS A 81 -0.80 20.81 -0.40
N PRO A 82 -0.08 19.73 -0.73
CA PRO A 82 -0.70 18.56 -1.34
C PRO A 82 -1.74 17.96 -0.38
N VAL A 83 -2.85 17.49 -0.93
CA VAL A 83 -3.87 16.72 -0.20
C VAL A 83 -3.33 15.33 0.13
N SER A 84 -2.59 14.76 -0.82
CA SER A 84 -1.91 13.48 -0.65
C SER A 84 -0.64 13.47 -1.48
N MET A 85 0.42 12.86 -0.96
CA MET A 85 1.64 12.59 -1.71
C MET A 85 2.09 11.18 -1.37
N ILE A 86 2.34 10.39 -2.41
CA ILE A 86 2.75 9.00 -2.32
C ILE A 86 4.06 8.88 -3.08
N ILE A 87 5.10 8.35 -2.43
CA ILE A 87 6.42 8.13 -3.04
C ILE A 87 6.74 6.64 -2.98
N LEU A 88 6.95 6.03 -4.14
CA LEU A 88 7.51 4.70 -4.27
C LEU A 88 9.04 4.79 -4.22
N CYS A 89 9.65 4.04 -3.31
CA CYS A 89 11.10 3.89 -3.26
C CYS A 89 11.49 2.42 -3.36
N ARG A 90 12.65 2.19 -3.98
CA ARG A 90 13.42 0.96 -3.82
C ARG A 90 14.37 1.12 -2.65
N VAL A 91 14.38 0.13 -1.75
CA VAL A 91 15.24 0.06 -0.57
C VAL A 91 16.15 -1.16 -0.66
N ALA A 92 17.05 -1.33 0.30
CA ALA A 92 17.90 -2.51 0.38
C ALA A 92 17.07 -3.81 0.50
N ALA A 93 17.63 -4.93 0.03
CA ALA A 93 16.97 -6.23 0.07
C ALA A 93 16.47 -6.59 1.47
N GLY A 94 15.18 -6.90 1.55
CA GLY A 94 14.45 -7.24 2.77
C GLY A 94 14.19 -6.08 3.74
N LYS A 95 14.54 -4.85 3.36
CA LYS A 95 14.13 -3.63 4.08
C LYS A 95 12.81 -3.06 3.59
N GLY A 96 12.30 -3.58 2.47
CA GLY A 96 11.04 -3.14 1.90
C GLY A 96 9.83 -3.81 2.55
N ASP A 97 8.66 -3.30 2.21
CA ASP A 97 7.37 -3.86 2.61
C ASP A 97 6.74 -4.73 1.52
N TYR A 98 7.20 -4.57 0.27
CA TYR A 98 6.55 -5.14 -0.91
C TYR A 98 7.53 -5.81 -1.89
N LEU A 99 6.99 -6.81 -2.60
CA LEU A 99 7.50 -7.29 -3.88
C LEU A 99 7.11 -6.33 -5.00
N LEU A 100 7.80 -6.40 -6.14
CA LEU A 100 7.55 -5.55 -7.31
C LEU A 100 6.08 -5.62 -7.78
N ALA A 101 5.53 -6.82 -7.98
CA ALA A 101 4.16 -6.98 -8.46
C ALA A 101 3.10 -6.52 -7.45
N ASP A 102 3.38 -6.67 -6.16
CA ASP A 102 2.47 -6.26 -5.09
C ASP A 102 2.46 -4.75 -4.92
N VAL A 103 3.62 -4.10 -5.02
CA VAL A 103 3.72 -2.64 -4.94
C VAL A 103 3.07 -1.96 -6.14
N GLU A 104 3.23 -2.54 -7.34
CA GLU A 104 2.55 -2.09 -8.56
C GLU A 104 1.03 -2.10 -8.38
N ARG A 105 0.47 -3.26 -7.97
CA ARG A 105 -0.96 -3.40 -7.73
C ARG A 105 -1.46 -2.42 -6.67
N ASN A 106 -0.71 -2.25 -5.59
CA ASN A 106 -1.08 -1.32 -4.51
C ASN A 106 -1.15 0.13 -5.00
N LEU A 107 -0.16 0.57 -5.79
CA LEU A 107 -0.14 1.92 -6.34
C LEU A 107 -1.20 2.14 -7.41
N LEU A 108 -1.45 1.16 -8.28
CA LEU A 108 -2.55 1.23 -9.23
C LEU A 108 -3.90 1.38 -8.52
N ASP A 109 -4.14 0.64 -7.43
CA ASP A 109 -5.33 0.83 -6.59
C ASP A 109 -5.38 2.25 -6.02
N LYS A 110 -4.29 2.75 -5.43
CA LYS A 110 -4.23 4.11 -4.86
C LYS A 110 -4.45 5.21 -5.92
N ILE A 111 -3.89 5.05 -7.12
CA ILE A 111 -4.06 5.97 -8.24
C ILE A 111 -5.53 5.97 -8.66
N SER A 112 -6.12 4.80 -8.92
CA SER A 112 -7.49 4.65 -9.43
C SER A 112 -8.60 5.14 -8.50
N ARG A 113 -8.30 5.45 -7.22
CA ARG A 113 -9.29 5.98 -6.28
C ARG A 113 -9.82 7.33 -6.76
N PRO A 114 -11.13 7.58 -6.61
CA PRO A 114 -11.74 8.85 -6.99
C PRO A 114 -11.11 10.00 -6.20
N MET A 115 -10.72 11.06 -6.90
CA MET A 115 -10.17 12.25 -6.28
C MET A 115 -11.28 13.14 -5.71
N PRO A 116 -10.97 14.01 -4.73
CA PRO A 116 -11.88 15.05 -4.30
C PRO A 116 -12.36 15.92 -5.47
N LEU A 117 -13.59 16.44 -5.36
CA LEU A 117 -14.10 17.42 -6.31
C LEU A 117 -13.15 18.63 -6.37
N ASP A 118 -12.82 19.10 -7.57
CA ASP A 118 -11.82 20.15 -7.81
C ASP A 118 -10.38 19.77 -7.37
N ALA A 119 -10.01 18.49 -7.36
CA ALA A 119 -8.62 18.08 -7.24
C ALA A 119 -7.96 17.88 -8.62
N TYR A 120 -6.63 17.90 -8.64
CA TYR A 120 -5.86 17.39 -9.76
C TYR A 120 -4.63 16.65 -9.23
N SER A 121 -4.10 15.74 -10.03
CA SER A 121 -2.92 14.95 -9.73
C SER A 121 -1.73 15.30 -10.62
N GLU A 122 -0.54 15.11 -10.09
CA GLU A 122 0.71 15.11 -10.84
C GLU A 122 1.49 13.85 -10.51
N HIS A 123 2.33 13.41 -11.45
CA HIS A 123 3.29 12.36 -11.20
C HIS A 123 4.70 12.79 -11.57
N LYS A 124 5.68 12.13 -10.96
CA LYS A 124 7.10 12.26 -11.31
C LYS A 124 7.75 10.89 -11.28
N SER A 125 8.37 10.53 -12.39
CA SER A 125 9.04 9.24 -12.56
C SER A 125 10.54 9.41 -12.61
N TYR A 126 11.25 8.47 -11.99
CA TYR A 126 12.70 8.46 -11.91
C TYR A 126 13.26 7.28 -12.71
N LEU A 127 12.88 7.16 -13.99
CA LEU A 127 13.26 6.03 -14.86
C LEU A 127 14.78 5.77 -14.93
N HIS A 128 15.59 6.83 -14.82
CA HIS A 128 17.06 6.74 -14.78
C HIS A 128 17.61 6.01 -13.53
N ARG A 129 16.78 5.77 -12.51
CA ARG A 129 17.16 5.08 -11.26
C ARG A 129 16.72 3.62 -11.21
N THR A 130 16.04 3.16 -12.26
CA THR A 130 15.56 1.77 -12.39
C THR A 130 16.74 0.82 -12.58
N VAL A 131 16.66 -0.38 -11.98
CA VAL A 131 17.76 -1.37 -12.03
C VAL A 131 17.61 -2.41 -13.12
N ASN A 132 16.39 -2.66 -13.61
CA ASN A 132 16.12 -3.66 -14.61
C ASN A 132 14.89 -3.30 -15.45
N HIS A 133 14.64 -4.07 -16.51
CA HIS A 133 13.53 -3.84 -17.43
C HIS A 133 12.17 -3.95 -16.75
N THR A 134 11.95 -4.94 -15.87
CA THR A 134 10.66 -5.14 -15.19
C THR A 134 10.31 -3.98 -14.26
N GLU A 135 11.28 -3.45 -13.52
CA GLU A 135 11.11 -2.26 -12.69
C GLU A 135 10.77 -1.05 -13.56
N LYS A 136 11.42 -0.90 -14.71
CA LYS A 136 11.10 0.16 -15.66
C LYS A 136 9.67 0.03 -16.20
N GLU A 137 9.25 -1.15 -16.62
CA GLU A 137 7.89 -1.41 -17.11
C GLU A 137 6.83 -1.09 -16.05
N MET A 138 7.05 -1.49 -14.80
CA MET A 138 6.16 -1.12 -13.69
C MET A 138 5.99 0.41 -13.59
N ILE A 139 7.08 1.18 -13.67
CA ILE A 139 7.00 2.65 -13.58
C ILE A 139 6.22 3.22 -14.76
N LEU A 140 6.44 2.71 -15.98
CA LEU A 140 5.68 3.13 -17.17
C LEU A 140 4.18 2.83 -17.02
N ASN A 141 3.82 1.65 -16.49
CA ASN A 141 2.42 1.30 -16.23
C ASN A 141 1.76 2.27 -15.23
N LEU A 142 2.50 2.72 -14.21
CA LEU A 142 2.02 3.73 -13.26
C LEU A 142 1.83 5.10 -13.91
N GLU A 143 2.73 5.50 -14.83
CA GLU A 143 2.57 6.74 -15.61
C GLU A 143 1.30 6.69 -16.47
N ASP A 144 1.11 5.60 -17.21
CA ASP A 144 -0.07 5.39 -18.05
C ASP A 144 -1.35 5.43 -17.22
N ALA A 145 -1.37 4.81 -16.05
CA ALA A 145 -2.51 4.83 -15.14
C ALA A 145 -2.88 6.24 -14.68
N VAL A 146 -1.89 7.11 -14.41
CA VAL A 146 -2.15 8.51 -14.05
C VAL A 146 -2.66 9.31 -15.25
N ASN A 147 -2.09 9.09 -16.44
CA ASN A 147 -2.48 9.81 -17.65
C ASN A 147 -3.91 9.48 -18.10
N LEU A 148 -4.35 8.23 -17.91
CA LEU A 148 -5.72 7.80 -18.22
C LEU A 148 -6.79 8.49 -17.37
N GLN A 149 -6.45 9.06 -16.21
CA GLN A 149 -7.42 9.78 -15.37
C GLN A 149 -7.91 11.11 -15.98
N TYR A 150 -7.19 11.60 -16.98
CA TYR A 150 -7.47 12.87 -17.67
C TYR A 150 -8.15 12.69 -19.03
N THR A 151 -8.46 11.44 -19.41
CA THR A 151 -9.10 11.10 -20.70
C THR A 151 -10.55 10.70 -20.48
#